data_AF-A0A6B0SJV0-F1
#
_entry.id   AF-A0A6B0SJV0-F1
#
_cell.length_a   1.000
_cell.length_b   1.000
_cell.length_c   1.000
_cell.angle_alpha   90.00
_cell.angle_beta   90.00
_cell.angle_gamma   90.00
#
_symmetry.space_group_name_H-M   'P 1'
#
loop_
_entity.id
_entity.type
_entity.pdbx_description
1 polymer ?
#
loop_
_entity_poly.entity_id
_entity_poly.type
_entity_poly.pdbx_seq_one_letter_code
_entity_poly.pdbx_strand_id
1 'polypeptide(L)'
;MGVIAEFTFQHPNLPLMSTLEESGVRLDLEQAVAEDPERPVLFVWASHGNLDHFEAAACEDDSVDDVTLVEDADERRLYRVQVSERTEKPLYPLDDRMEASRLAVTSTADGVEARLRFPDRESLSAFQPRIETRGIDVTLRGVFSQTDPGLTDQNGLSSKQRTALVTAVELGYYGVPREASLADVADELGVSTQAASERCDAASTRSCGTNWTDSAAAGTACGRRTAGSLYRWLPASGMRVENSFIPAPGVGETTERRLWEHGVTHWDDFDASAPGVGETTAQNVYSFIGDARDALDRGDTQYFADAFPNNALWRLYENVAGDVAFFDIETTGLDKRSSDVTTVSVLHGGDTTTLVRGDDLTAENLADLLDASLVVSFNGKRFDQPFIEHNYDVDVDAPHLDLMYLCRRLDLTGGLKQVEADLGIDRGGMDVDGREAVRLWHRYEDGDEDALDRLVEYNRYDAQNLQTLLDTVAGRLHQEVFEPHA
;
A
#
# COMPACT_ATOMS: atom_id res chain seq x y z
N MET A 1 2.40 -5.12 -23.84
CA MET A 1 3.34 -4.30 -23.04
C MET A 1 2.58 -3.05 -22.67
N GLY A 2 2.42 -2.80 -21.37
CA GLY A 2 1.58 -1.72 -20.89
C GLY A 2 2.09 -0.34 -21.30
N VAL A 3 1.16 0.59 -21.51
CA VAL A 3 1.45 1.98 -21.88
C VAL A 3 0.73 2.92 -20.92
N ILE A 4 1.38 4.03 -20.60
CA ILE A 4 0.78 5.12 -19.84
C ILE A 4 0.47 6.25 -20.81
N ALA A 5 -0.73 6.81 -20.73
CA ALA A 5 -1.12 7.94 -21.54
C ALA A 5 -1.71 9.06 -20.69
N GLU A 6 -1.46 10.29 -21.10
CA GLU A 6 -2.00 11.50 -20.49
C GLU A 6 -3.03 12.10 -21.43
N PHE A 7 -4.21 12.37 -20.90
CA PHE A 7 -5.33 12.95 -21.63
C PHE A 7 -5.77 14.25 -20.97
N THR A 8 -6.24 15.17 -21.78
CA THR A 8 -7.11 16.27 -21.34
C THR A 8 -8.51 16.01 -21.89
N PHE A 9 -9.51 16.05 -21.01
CA PHE A 9 -10.92 15.96 -21.35
C PHE A 9 -11.58 17.32 -21.13
N GLN A 10 -12.37 17.77 -22.10
CA GLN A 10 -13.05 19.06 -22.04
C GLN A 10 -14.51 18.89 -22.46
N HIS A 11 -15.41 19.31 -21.58
CA HIS A 11 -16.82 19.50 -21.88
C HIS A 11 -17.43 20.35 -20.76
N PRO A 12 -18.29 21.34 -21.06
CA PRO A 12 -18.87 22.23 -20.03
C PRO A 12 -19.70 21.48 -18.98
N ASN A 13 -20.30 20.35 -19.36
CA ASN A 13 -21.15 19.53 -18.47
C ASN A 13 -20.40 18.37 -17.78
N LEU A 14 -19.07 18.44 -17.68
CA LEU A 14 -18.31 17.60 -16.73
C LEU A 14 -18.64 18.06 -15.29
N PRO A 15 -18.51 17.19 -14.28
CA PRO A 15 -18.78 17.57 -12.89
C PRO A 15 -17.99 18.80 -12.44
N LEU A 16 -18.66 19.75 -11.77
CA LEU A 16 -18.11 20.95 -11.13
C LEU A 16 -17.41 21.96 -12.06
N MET A 17 -17.53 21.86 -13.39
CA MET A 17 -16.77 22.77 -14.28
C MET A 17 -17.07 24.26 -14.05
N SER A 18 -18.35 24.62 -13.90
CA SER A 18 -18.76 26.00 -13.58
C SER A 18 -18.21 26.44 -12.22
N THR A 19 -18.31 25.58 -11.21
CA THR A 19 -17.74 25.81 -9.87
C THR A 19 -16.23 26.07 -9.92
N LEU A 20 -15.48 25.31 -10.74
CA LEU A 20 -14.03 25.48 -10.90
C LEU A 20 -13.66 26.76 -11.65
N GLU A 21 -14.46 27.16 -12.64
CA GLU A 21 -14.29 28.42 -13.36
C GLU A 21 -14.46 29.63 -12.44
N GLU A 22 -15.49 29.62 -11.58
CA GLU A 22 -15.78 30.73 -10.65
C GLU A 22 -14.77 30.81 -9.50
N SER A 23 -14.41 29.66 -8.92
CA SER A 23 -13.55 29.60 -7.74
C SER A 23 -12.05 29.64 -8.05
N GLY A 24 -11.65 29.25 -9.27
CA GLY A 24 -10.25 29.05 -9.65
C GLY A 24 -9.56 27.91 -8.89
N VAL A 25 -10.34 27.03 -8.24
CA VAL A 25 -9.84 25.89 -7.48
C VAL A 25 -9.37 24.78 -8.42
N ARG A 26 -8.33 24.07 -7.98
CA ARG A 26 -7.87 22.82 -8.57
C ARG A 26 -8.33 21.67 -7.69
N LEU A 27 -8.94 20.65 -8.30
CA LEU A 27 -9.29 19.41 -7.63
C LEU A 27 -8.35 18.29 -8.05
N ASP A 28 -7.77 17.59 -7.08
CA ASP A 28 -7.00 16.37 -7.31
C ASP A 28 -7.76 15.17 -6.72
N LEU A 29 -8.11 14.20 -7.57
CA LEU A 29 -8.95 13.07 -7.19
C LEU A 29 -8.14 12.02 -6.42
N GLU A 30 -8.40 11.90 -5.13
CA GLU A 30 -7.83 10.85 -4.28
C GLU A 30 -8.48 9.50 -4.60
N GLN A 31 -9.80 9.42 -4.44
CA GLN A 31 -10.55 8.19 -4.59
C GLN A 31 -11.90 8.41 -5.28
N ALA A 32 -12.35 7.43 -6.05
CA ALA A 32 -13.72 7.38 -6.55
C ALA A 32 -14.33 6.03 -6.14
N VAL A 33 -15.54 6.07 -5.61
CA VAL A 33 -16.33 4.90 -5.17
C VAL A 33 -17.70 5.01 -5.81
N ALA A 34 -18.22 3.94 -6.41
CA ALA A 34 -19.49 3.99 -7.10
C ALA A 34 -20.24 2.66 -6.97
N GLU A 35 -21.48 2.70 -6.48
CA GLU A 35 -22.46 1.62 -6.66
C GLU A 35 -23.10 1.74 -8.05
N ASP A 36 -23.44 2.96 -8.46
CA ASP A 36 -23.85 3.33 -9.81
C ASP A 36 -22.70 4.06 -10.52
N PRO A 37 -22.11 3.49 -11.59
CA PRO A 37 -21.02 4.10 -12.33
C PRO A 37 -21.34 5.50 -12.88
N GLU A 38 -22.62 5.83 -13.15
CA GLU A 38 -23.03 7.16 -13.61
C GLU A 38 -23.15 8.18 -12.46
N ARG A 39 -23.10 7.73 -11.20
CA ARG A 39 -23.25 8.56 -9.99
C ARG A 39 -22.19 8.26 -8.93
N PRO A 40 -20.90 8.42 -9.25
CA PRO A 40 -19.82 8.15 -8.31
C PRO A 40 -19.83 9.12 -7.12
N VAL A 41 -19.31 8.62 -5.99
CA VAL A 41 -18.80 9.41 -4.88
C VAL A 41 -17.31 9.65 -5.11
N LEU A 42 -16.90 10.91 -5.14
CA LEU A 42 -15.53 11.34 -5.33
C LEU A 42 -14.96 11.90 -4.03
N PHE A 43 -13.73 11.52 -3.68
CA PHE A 43 -12.93 12.15 -2.65
C PHE A 43 -11.86 13.00 -3.33
N VAL A 44 -11.95 14.32 -3.20
CA VAL A 44 -11.13 15.28 -3.94
C VAL A 44 -10.44 16.27 -3.01
N TRP A 45 -9.13 16.43 -3.20
CA TRP A 45 -8.39 17.52 -2.59
C TRP A 45 -8.58 18.80 -3.40
N ALA A 46 -9.22 19.79 -2.80
CA ALA A 46 -9.30 21.13 -3.33
C ALA A 46 -8.12 21.96 -2.84
N SER A 47 -7.40 22.56 -3.77
CA SER A 47 -6.27 23.45 -3.48
C SER A 47 -6.26 24.61 -4.46
N HIS A 48 -5.47 25.64 -4.15
CA HIS A 48 -5.42 26.87 -4.94
C HIS A 48 -6.78 27.60 -4.98
N GLY A 49 -6.85 28.76 -5.63
CA GLY A 49 -8.10 29.51 -5.79
C GLY A 49 -8.73 29.96 -4.47
N ASN A 50 -10.04 30.18 -4.49
CA ASN A 50 -10.83 30.57 -3.33
C ASN A 50 -11.70 29.39 -2.86
N LEU A 51 -11.25 28.67 -1.83
CA LEU A 51 -11.93 27.48 -1.30
C LEU A 51 -13.30 27.79 -0.69
N ASP A 52 -13.46 28.94 -0.04
CA ASP A 52 -14.77 29.34 0.52
C ASP A 52 -15.77 29.66 -0.60
N HIS A 53 -15.29 30.21 -1.72
CA HIS A 53 -16.14 30.42 -2.90
C HIS A 53 -16.48 29.09 -3.59
N PHE A 54 -15.54 28.15 -3.65
CA PHE A 54 -15.80 26.81 -4.15
C PHE A 54 -16.91 26.12 -3.36
N GLU A 55 -16.88 26.15 -2.02
CA GLU A 55 -17.94 25.57 -1.20
C GLU A 55 -19.31 26.18 -1.53
N ALA A 56 -19.39 27.51 -1.62
CA ALA A 56 -20.63 28.21 -1.92
C ALA A 56 -21.15 27.88 -3.33
N ALA A 57 -20.29 27.88 -4.34
CA ALA A 57 -20.66 27.57 -5.72
C ALA A 57 -21.04 26.08 -5.89
N ALA A 58 -20.31 25.17 -5.25
CA ALA A 58 -20.58 23.74 -5.31
C ALA A 58 -21.95 23.37 -4.70
N CYS A 59 -22.42 24.10 -3.68
CA CYS A 59 -23.78 23.92 -3.14
C CYS A 59 -24.89 24.29 -4.13
N GLU A 60 -24.59 25.12 -5.13
CA GLU A 60 -25.54 25.56 -6.16
C GLU A 60 -25.33 24.83 -7.51
N ASP A 61 -24.37 23.91 -7.59
CA ASP A 61 -23.99 23.23 -8.82
C ASP A 61 -24.82 21.95 -9.04
N ASP A 62 -25.70 21.98 -10.04
CA ASP A 62 -26.59 20.87 -10.38
C ASP A 62 -25.87 19.58 -10.84
N SER A 63 -24.56 19.61 -11.09
CA SER A 63 -23.76 18.41 -11.41
C SER A 63 -23.41 17.57 -10.18
N VAL A 64 -23.68 18.05 -8.97
CA VAL A 64 -23.43 17.33 -7.72
C VAL A 64 -24.66 17.38 -6.82
N ASP A 65 -24.95 16.26 -6.15
CA ASP A 65 -26.06 16.20 -5.19
C ASP A 65 -25.63 16.65 -3.78
N ASP A 66 -24.35 16.49 -3.46
CA ASP A 66 -23.79 16.79 -2.14
C ASP A 66 -22.28 17.05 -2.22
N VAL A 67 -21.80 18.03 -1.45
CA VAL A 67 -20.38 18.31 -1.23
C VAL A 67 -20.14 18.52 0.26
N THR A 68 -19.45 17.56 0.88
CA THR A 68 -19.18 17.54 2.32
C THR A 68 -17.68 17.68 2.56
N LEU A 69 -17.28 18.64 3.41
CA LEU A 69 -15.90 18.75 3.89
C LEU A 69 -15.55 17.57 4.80
N VAL A 70 -14.46 16.88 4.50
CA VAL A 70 -13.95 15.72 5.25
C VAL A 70 -12.75 16.11 6.10
N GLU A 71 -11.82 16.88 5.52
CA GLU A 71 -10.58 17.31 6.18
C GLU A 71 -10.22 18.74 5.75
N ASP A 72 -9.77 19.55 6.70
CA ASP A 72 -9.22 20.89 6.45
C ASP A 72 -7.75 20.92 6.86
N ALA A 73 -6.87 21.13 5.87
CA ALA A 73 -5.42 21.07 6.01
C ALA A 73 -4.76 22.39 5.58
N ASP A 74 -5.26 23.51 6.13
CA ASP A 74 -4.83 24.91 5.97
C ASP A 74 -4.72 25.42 4.51
N GLU A 75 -3.85 24.84 3.69
CA GLU A 75 -3.61 25.20 2.28
C GLU A 75 -4.51 24.42 1.30
N ARG A 76 -5.20 23.39 1.77
CA ARG A 76 -6.11 22.55 0.98
C ARG A 76 -7.19 21.90 1.84
N ARG A 77 -8.30 21.52 1.22
CA ARG A 77 -9.45 20.86 1.86
C ARG A 77 -9.83 19.58 1.12
N LEU A 78 -10.11 18.50 1.84
CA LEU A 78 -10.62 17.25 1.27
C LEU A 78 -12.15 17.27 1.30
N TYR A 79 -12.77 17.03 0.16
CA TYR A 79 -14.23 16.94 0.04
C TYR A 79 -14.69 15.56 -0.42
N ARG A 80 -15.81 15.12 0.15
CA ARG A 80 -16.65 14.04 -0.40
C ARG A 80 -17.70 14.68 -1.29
N VAL A 81 -17.69 14.33 -2.58
CA VAL A 81 -18.58 14.87 -3.61
C VAL A 81 -19.45 13.74 -4.17
N GLN A 82 -20.77 13.85 -4.05
CA GLN A 82 -21.72 12.94 -4.70
C GLN A 82 -22.08 13.52 -6.07
N VAL A 83 -21.70 12.86 -7.16
CA VAL A 83 -22.10 13.29 -8.51
C VAL A 83 -23.60 13.07 -8.70
N SER A 84 -24.27 14.08 -9.25
CA SER A 84 -25.71 14.05 -9.48
C SER A 84 -26.08 13.22 -10.69
N GLU A 85 -27.25 12.58 -10.65
CA GLU A 85 -27.90 11.96 -11.82
C GLU A 85 -28.18 12.97 -12.94
N ARG A 86 -28.20 14.29 -12.61
CA ARG A 86 -28.37 15.37 -13.59
C ARG A 86 -27.11 15.66 -14.40
N THR A 87 -25.97 15.10 -13.99
CA THR A 87 -24.72 15.27 -14.71
C THR A 87 -24.83 14.64 -16.09
N GLU A 88 -24.76 15.45 -17.14
CA GLU A 88 -24.91 14.93 -18.49
C GLU A 88 -23.69 14.15 -18.99
N LYS A 89 -22.50 14.49 -18.49
CA LYS A 89 -21.22 13.90 -18.92
C LYS A 89 -20.39 13.45 -17.71
N PRO A 90 -20.83 12.46 -16.91
CA PRO A 90 -19.97 11.89 -15.88
C PRO A 90 -18.74 11.28 -16.56
N LEU A 91 -17.56 11.68 -16.10
CA LEU A 91 -16.30 11.19 -16.65
C LEU A 91 -15.93 9.82 -16.07
N TYR A 92 -16.45 9.50 -14.88
CA TYR A 92 -16.36 8.18 -14.28
C TYR A 92 -17.55 7.31 -14.74
N PRO A 93 -17.32 6.01 -14.98
CA PRO A 93 -16.01 5.40 -15.15
C PRO A 93 -15.37 5.92 -16.45
N LEU A 94 -14.07 6.18 -16.38
CA LEU A 94 -13.29 6.62 -17.54
C LEU A 94 -13.26 5.56 -18.64
N ASP A 95 -13.48 4.28 -18.30
CA ASP A 95 -13.64 3.18 -19.24
C ASP A 95 -14.64 2.14 -18.69
N ASP A 96 -15.74 1.91 -19.41
CA ASP A 96 -16.78 0.93 -19.05
C ASP A 96 -16.28 -0.53 -19.14
N ARG A 97 -15.10 -0.77 -19.76
CA ARG A 97 -14.54 -2.11 -19.96
C ARG A 97 -13.36 -2.45 -19.04
N MET A 98 -12.97 -1.55 -18.13
CA MET A 98 -11.88 -1.76 -17.16
C MET A 98 -10.54 -2.18 -17.83
N GLU A 99 -10.26 -1.72 -19.04
CA GLU A 99 -8.97 -1.95 -19.71
C GLU A 99 -7.98 -0.81 -19.40
N ALA A 100 -8.38 0.21 -18.64
CA ALA A 100 -7.50 1.30 -18.21
C ALA A 100 -7.55 1.49 -16.68
N SER A 101 -6.37 1.54 -16.05
CA SER A 101 -6.22 1.91 -14.63
C SER A 101 -5.94 3.41 -14.52
N ARG A 102 -6.74 4.11 -13.70
CA ARG A 102 -6.49 5.52 -13.33
C ARG A 102 -5.24 5.64 -12.47
N LEU A 103 -4.32 6.53 -12.83
CA LEU A 103 -3.11 6.84 -12.03
C LEU A 103 -3.24 8.17 -11.28
N ALA A 104 -3.71 9.19 -11.98
CA ALA A 104 -3.95 10.52 -11.43
C ALA A 104 -5.06 11.20 -12.23
N VAL A 105 -5.91 11.97 -11.56
CA VAL A 105 -6.91 12.83 -12.20
C VAL A 105 -6.92 14.17 -11.49
N THR A 106 -6.88 15.22 -12.29
CA THR A 106 -6.94 16.60 -11.85
C THR A 106 -8.01 17.33 -12.64
N SER A 107 -8.84 18.12 -11.97
CA SER A 107 -9.84 18.99 -12.59
C SER A 107 -9.51 20.46 -12.31
N THR A 108 -9.57 21.28 -13.35
CA THR A 108 -9.49 22.75 -13.30
C THR A 108 -10.56 23.35 -14.20
N ALA A 109 -10.67 24.68 -14.25
CA ALA A 109 -11.54 25.38 -15.19
C ALA A 109 -11.27 25.03 -16.67
N ASP A 110 -10.04 24.64 -17.01
CA ASP A 110 -9.64 24.28 -18.37
C ASP A 110 -10.06 22.86 -18.78
N GLY A 111 -10.52 22.05 -17.83
CA GLY A 111 -10.95 20.67 -18.07
C GLY A 111 -10.34 19.68 -17.08
N VAL A 112 -10.43 18.39 -17.45
CA VAL A 112 -9.95 17.29 -16.63
C VAL A 112 -8.72 16.67 -17.26
N GLU A 113 -7.60 16.72 -16.55
CA GLU A 113 -6.37 16.02 -16.91
C GLU A 113 -6.37 14.65 -16.25
N ALA A 114 -6.17 13.58 -17.02
CA ALA A 114 -6.05 12.24 -16.48
C ALA A 114 -4.81 11.54 -17.00
N ARG A 115 -4.16 10.81 -16.11
CA ARG A 115 -3.13 9.84 -16.46
C ARG A 115 -3.66 8.43 -16.28
N LEU A 116 -3.62 7.65 -17.35
CA LEU A 116 -4.22 6.33 -17.44
C LEU A 116 -3.16 5.29 -17.86
N ARG A 117 -3.25 4.09 -17.29
CA ARG A 117 -2.42 2.94 -17.66
C ARG A 117 -3.26 1.92 -18.42
N PHE A 118 -2.81 1.54 -19.61
CA PHE A 118 -3.44 0.54 -20.48
C PHE A 118 -2.56 -0.71 -20.56
N PRO A 119 -3.15 -1.91 -20.77
CA PRO A 119 -2.42 -3.17 -20.91
C PRO A 119 -1.57 -3.22 -22.19
N ASP A 120 -2.01 -2.53 -23.23
CA ASP A 120 -1.32 -2.43 -24.51
C ASP A 120 -1.77 -1.20 -25.33
N ARG A 121 -1.12 -1.01 -26.48
CA ARG A 121 -1.41 0.09 -27.40
C ARG A 121 -2.76 -0.06 -28.13
N GLU A 122 -3.31 -1.27 -28.20
CA GLU A 122 -4.59 -1.52 -28.84
C GLU A 122 -5.73 -0.98 -27.97
N SER A 123 -5.72 -1.27 -26.66
CA SER A 123 -6.64 -0.66 -25.69
C SER A 123 -6.53 0.86 -25.68
N LEU A 124 -5.31 1.42 -25.71
CA LEU A 124 -5.10 2.88 -25.82
C LEU A 124 -5.72 3.45 -27.11
N SER A 125 -5.50 2.79 -28.26
CA SER A 125 -6.01 3.26 -29.55
C SER A 125 -7.55 3.18 -29.63
N ALA A 126 -8.15 2.23 -28.92
CA ALA A 126 -9.59 2.08 -28.81
C ALA A 126 -10.25 3.07 -27.83
N PHE A 127 -9.48 3.68 -26.93
CA PHE A 127 -9.98 4.56 -25.87
C PHE A 127 -10.51 5.89 -26.40
N GLN A 128 -9.69 6.62 -27.16
CA GLN A 128 -10.03 7.98 -27.61
C GLN A 128 -11.35 8.05 -28.40
N PRO A 129 -11.59 7.18 -29.42
CA PRO A 129 -12.84 7.23 -30.18
C PRO A 129 -14.10 6.95 -29.33
N ARG A 130 -13.97 6.20 -28.22
CA ARG A 130 -15.09 5.90 -27.32
C ARG A 130 -15.51 7.12 -26.52
N ILE A 131 -14.54 7.88 -26.00
CA ILE A 131 -14.82 9.12 -25.29
C ILE A 131 -15.40 10.18 -26.23
N GLU A 132 -14.86 10.29 -27.45
CA GLU A 132 -15.41 11.18 -28.49
C GLU A 132 -16.88 10.82 -28.83
N THR A 133 -17.25 9.54 -28.77
CA THR A 133 -18.65 9.09 -28.99
C THR A 133 -19.60 9.61 -27.91
N ARG A 134 -19.10 9.89 -26.70
CA ARG A 134 -19.88 10.55 -25.62
C ARG A 134 -20.00 12.07 -25.85
N GLY A 135 -19.34 12.62 -26.86
CA GLY A 135 -19.31 14.05 -27.16
C GLY A 135 -18.40 14.86 -26.22
N ILE A 136 -17.45 14.20 -25.56
CA ILE A 136 -16.44 14.85 -24.72
C ILE A 136 -15.19 15.04 -25.58
N ASP A 137 -14.67 16.27 -25.63
CA ASP A 137 -13.44 16.55 -26.35
C ASP A 137 -12.26 15.92 -25.60
N VAL A 138 -11.47 15.10 -26.28
CA VAL A 138 -10.34 14.38 -25.70
C VAL A 138 -9.07 14.68 -26.49
N THR A 139 -8.04 15.13 -25.78
CA THR A 139 -6.72 15.40 -26.34
C THR A 139 -5.68 14.49 -25.69
N LEU A 140 -5.05 13.64 -26.48
CA LEU A 140 -3.88 12.86 -26.05
C LEU A 140 -2.65 13.78 -25.95
N ARG A 141 -2.14 13.99 -24.73
CA ARG A 141 -0.98 14.86 -24.45
C ARG A 141 0.35 14.11 -24.58
N GLY A 142 0.38 12.84 -24.21
CA GLY A 142 1.60 12.04 -24.24
C GLY A 142 1.32 10.56 -24.07
N VAL A 143 2.22 9.73 -24.63
CA VAL A 143 2.23 8.28 -24.47
C VAL A 143 3.63 7.86 -24.04
N PHE A 144 3.71 7.17 -22.91
CA PHE A 144 4.95 6.75 -22.28
C PHE A 144 4.98 5.22 -22.19
N SER A 145 6.16 4.66 -22.42
CA SER A 145 6.43 3.27 -22.04
C SER A 145 6.67 3.19 -20.53
N GLN A 146 6.39 2.05 -19.88
CA GLN A 146 6.69 1.89 -18.44
C GLN A 146 8.18 2.07 -18.09
N THR A 147 9.06 2.03 -19.09
CA THR A 147 10.50 2.24 -18.99
C THR A 147 10.95 3.67 -19.33
N ASP A 148 10.03 4.60 -19.58
CA ASP A 148 10.37 5.96 -20.03
C ASP A 148 10.88 6.82 -18.85
N PRO A 149 12.11 7.39 -18.92
CA PRO A 149 12.67 8.20 -17.81
C PRO A 149 11.91 9.50 -17.51
N GLY A 150 10.95 9.87 -18.36
CA GLY A 150 10.02 10.98 -18.15
C GLY A 150 8.83 10.64 -17.25
N LEU A 151 8.70 9.38 -16.82
CA LEU A 151 7.66 8.98 -15.88
C LEU A 151 7.79 9.75 -14.58
N THR A 152 6.69 10.39 -14.23
CA THR A 152 6.52 10.96 -12.91
C THR A 152 5.84 9.90 -12.04
N ASP A 153 6.29 9.77 -10.79
CA ASP A 153 5.76 8.76 -9.85
C ASP A 153 4.28 9.02 -9.50
N GLN A 154 3.74 8.23 -8.58
CA GLN A 154 2.37 8.39 -8.04
C GLN A 154 2.08 9.78 -7.44
N ASN A 155 3.12 10.62 -7.25
CA ASN A 155 3.02 12.00 -6.77
C ASN A 155 3.23 13.05 -7.89
N GLY A 156 3.34 12.63 -9.16
CA GLY A 156 3.47 13.55 -10.28
C GLY A 156 4.83 14.26 -10.39
N LEU A 157 5.90 13.68 -9.80
CA LEU A 157 7.28 14.18 -9.83
C LEU A 157 8.17 13.43 -10.82
N SER A 158 8.86 14.14 -11.72
CA SER A 158 9.86 13.51 -12.60
C SER A 158 11.08 13.06 -11.80
N SER A 159 11.81 12.06 -12.30
CA SER A 159 13.06 11.59 -11.66
C SER A 159 14.00 12.75 -11.28
N LYS A 160 14.12 13.77 -12.14
CA LYS A 160 14.96 14.96 -11.89
C LYS A 160 14.41 15.91 -10.83
N GLN A 161 13.09 16.00 -10.69
CA GLN A 161 12.42 16.81 -9.65
C GLN A 161 12.50 16.12 -8.29
N ARG A 162 12.34 14.79 -8.27
CA ARG A 162 12.50 13.97 -7.07
C ARG A 162 13.93 14.05 -6.54
N THR A 163 14.94 13.84 -7.39
CA THR A 163 16.34 14.02 -6.98
C THR A 163 16.57 15.42 -6.43
N ALA A 164 16.02 16.46 -7.08
CA ALA A 164 16.18 17.83 -6.59
C ALA A 164 15.56 18.07 -5.21
N LEU A 165 14.37 17.52 -4.95
CA LEU A 165 13.71 17.62 -3.64
C LEU A 165 14.47 16.88 -2.54
N VAL A 166 14.90 15.65 -2.82
CA VAL A 166 15.66 14.86 -1.85
C VAL A 166 16.96 15.57 -1.50
N THR A 167 17.73 16.01 -2.50
CA THR A 167 18.95 16.79 -2.28
C THR A 167 18.68 18.08 -1.50
N ALA A 168 17.58 18.78 -1.77
CA ALA A 168 17.20 19.97 -1.01
C ALA A 168 16.85 19.67 0.46
N VAL A 169 16.17 18.57 0.74
CA VAL A 169 15.83 18.14 2.11
C VAL A 169 17.09 17.69 2.86
N GLU A 170 17.93 16.88 2.24
CA GLU A 170 19.18 16.37 2.82
C GLU A 170 20.16 17.50 3.17
N LEU A 171 20.23 18.53 2.34
CA LEU A 171 21.07 19.71 2.60
C LEU A 171 20.45 20.68 3.60
N GLY A 172 19.20 20.47 4.04
CA GLY A 172 18.52 21.36 4.99
C GLY A 172 18.07 22.69 4.38
N TYR A 173 17.83 22.73 3.05
CA TYR A 173 17.31 23.91 2.33
C TYR A 173 15.92 24.35 2.84
N TYR A 174 15.09 23.38 3.23
CA TYR A 174 13.76 23.60 3.81
C TYR A 174 13.75 23.67 5.36
N GLY A 175 14.90 23.53 6.00
CA GLY A 175 15.02 23.58 7.46
C GLY A 175 14.64 24.95 8.04
N VAL A 176 14.22 24.97 9.31
CA VAL A 176 14.04 26.20 10.09
C VAL A 176 14.85 26.08 11.39
N PRO A 177 16.00 26.78 11.51
CA PRO A 177 16.61 27.67 10.52
C PRO A 177 17.16 26.91 9.30
N ARG A 178 17.25 27.57 8.13
CA ARG A 178 17.79 26.96 6.90
C ARG A 178 19.28 26.70 7.05
N GLU A 179 19.71 25.48 6.73
CA GLU A 179 21.11 25.06 6.82
C GLU A 179 21.84 25.14 5.47
N ALA A 180 21.10 25.16 4.34
CA ALA A 180 21.62 25.36 2.99
C ALA A 180 20.80 26.36 2.16
N SER A 181 21.43 26.91 1.12
CA SER A 181 20.82 27.77 0.13
C SER A 181 20.49 27.03 -1.17
N LEU A 182 19.65 27.62 -2.02
CA LEU A 182 19.32 27.05 -3.33
C LEU A 182 20.55 26.96 -4.25
N ALA A 183 21.56 27.81 -4.03
CA ALA A 183 22.83 27.72 -4.75
C ALA A 183 23.58 26.44 -4.38
N ASP A 184 23.57 26.05 -3.10
CA ASP A 184 24.22 24.81 -2.63
C ASP A 184 23.52 23.57 -3.21
N VAL A 185 22.18 23.60 -3.29
CA VAL A 185 21.39 22.54 -3.97
C VAL A 185 21.71 22.47 -5.47
N ALA A 186 21.91 23.62 -6.12
CA ALA A 186 22.23 23.66 -7.55
C ALA A 186 23.64 23.12 -7.84
N ASP A 187 24.61 23.44 -6.98
CA ASP A 187 25.98 22.95 -7.06
C ASP A 187 26.03 21.43 -6.87
N GLU A 188 25.30 20.88 -5.89
CA GLU A 188 25.20 19.43 -5.65
C GLU A 188 24.55 18.68 -6.84
N LEU A 189 23.53 19.28 -7.45
CA LEU A 189 22.86 18.71 -8.63
C LEU A 189 23.61 18.94 -9.96
N GLY A 190 24.71 19.71 -9.94
CA GLY A 190 25.47 20.07 -11.15
C GLY A 190 24.67 20.86 -12.18
N VAL A 191 23.74 21.72 -11.74
CA VAL A 191 22.86 22.53 -12.62
C VAL A 191 22.87 24.01 -12.24
N SER A 192 22.26 24.86 -13.06
CA SER A 192 22.12 26.28 -12.71
C SER A 192 21.14 26.47 -11.54
N THR A 193 21.35 27.51 -10.73
CA THR A 193 20.45 27.86 -9.61
C THR A 193 19.00 28.08 -10.05
N GLN A 194 18.80 28.60 -11.27
CA GLN A 194 17.47 28.73 -11.86
C GLN A 194 16.83 27.36 -12.17
N ALA A 195 17.60 26.42 -12.72
CA ALA A 195 17.11 25.06 -13.00
C ALA A 195 16.86 24.26 -11.71
N ALA A 196 17.60 24.53 -10.63
CA ALA A 196 17.34 23.97 -9.31
C ALA A 196 16.03 24.52 -8.71
N SER A 197 15.78 25.84 -8.83
CA SER A 197 14.52 26.48 -8.42
C SER A 197 13.33 25.83 -9.10
N GLU A 198 13.34 25.77 -10.44
CA GLU A 198 12.24 25.24 -11.23
C GLU A 198 11.92 23.77 -10.90
N ARG A 199 12.94 22.98 -10.51
CA ARG A 199 12.77 21.58 -10.10
C ARG A 199 12.22 21.43 -8.68
N CYS A 200 12.58 22.32 -7.76
CA CYS A 200 12.11 22.30 -6.37
C CYS A 200 10.69 22.91 -6.23
N ASP A 201 10.41 23.99 -6.97
CA ASP A 201 9.14 24.73 -6.90
C ASP A 201 7.99 23.92 -7.52
N ALA A 202 8.19 23.32 -8.70
CA ALA A 202 7.19 22.46 -9.35
C ALA A 202 6.87 21.18 -8.56
N ALA A 203 7.75 20.81 -7.63
CA ALA A 203 7.65 19.61 -6.81
C ALA A 203 7.04 19.90 -5.43
N SER A 204 7.28 21.08 -4.86
CA SER A 204 6.65 21.53 -3.60
C SER A 204 5.13 21.67 -3.74
N THR A 205 4.63 22.10 -4.91
CA THR A 205 3.19 22.18 -5.22
C THR A 205 2.51 20.81 -5.41
N ARG A 206 3.28 19.73 -5.64
CA ARG A 206 2.76 18.38 -5.90
C ARG A 206 3.11 17.34 -4.82
N SER A 207 4.05 17.66 -3.92
CA SER A 207 4.62 16.73 -2.94
C SER A 207 4.17 16.95 -1.49
N CYS A 208 3.29 17.92 -1.22
CA CYS A 208 2.63 18.03 0.09
C CYS A 208 1.67 16.85 0.27
N GLY A 209 2.20 15.69 0.65
CA GLY A 209 1.43 14.46 0.80
C GLY A 209 2.25 13.22 1.13
N THR A 210 3.57 13.20 0.93
CA THR A 210 4.37 12.03 1.33
C THR A 210 5.85 12.36 1.50
N ASN A 211 6.38 12.12 2.70
CA ASN A 211 7.82 12.17 3.01
C ASN A 211 8.55 11.04 2.26
N TRP A 212 9.65 11.39 1.59
CA TRP A 212 10.60 10.48 0.97
C TRP A 212 11.99 10.70 1.56
N THR A 213 12.66 9.62 1.96
CA THR A 213 14.13 9.54 2.05
C THR A 213 14.58 8.14 1.59
N ASP A 214 15.12 8.11 0.36
CA ASP A 214 16.36 7.47 -0.15
C ASP A 214 17.02 6.29 0.59
N SER A 215 17.73 5.36 -0.06
CA SER A 215 18.12 5.17 -1.46
C SER A 215 18.78 3.78 -1.65
N ALA A 216 18.84 3.32 -2.90
CA ALA A 216 19.53 2.12 -3.37
C ALA A 216 21.06 2.33 -3.55
N ALA A 217 21.87 1.26 -3.38
CA ALA A 217 22.86 0.80 -4.38
C ALA A 217 23.71 -0.42 -3.95
N ALA A 218 23.81 -1.40 -4.86
CA ALA A 218 25.03 -2.08 -5.36
C ALA A 218 25.11 -3.62 -5.20
N GLY A 219 25.45 -4.30 -6.32
CA GLY A 219 26.32 -5.49 -6.28
C GLY A 219 25.87 -6.75 -7.02
N THR A 220 26.19 -6.84 -8.31
CA THR A 220 26.07 -8.04 -9.17
C THR A 220 27.08 -9.15 -8.79
N ALA A 221 26.66 -10.44 -8.77
CA ALA A 221 27.22 -11.57 -9.55
C ALA A 221 27.14 -12.99 -8.90
N CYS A 222 26.27 -13.82 -9.47
CA CYS A 222 26.42 -15.24 -9.90
C CYS A 222 27.26 -16.26 -9.10
N GLY A 223 26.60 -17.37 -8.69
CA GLY A 223 27.25 -18.68 -8.46
C GLY A 223 26.27 -19.83 -8.18
N ARG A 224 26.18 -20.83 -9.07
CA ARG A 224 25.26 -22.00 -9.00
C ARG A 224 25.82 -23.20 -8.20
N ARG A 225 24.88 -24.07 -7.75
CA ARG A 225 24.93 -25.52 -7.38
C ARG A 225 25.06 -25.79 -5.87
N THR A 226 24.34 -26.71 -5.22
CA THR A 226 23.58 -27.92 -5.62
C THR A 226 22.68 -28.40 -4.47
N ALA A 227 21.62 -29.14 -4.79
CA ALA A 227 20.63 -29.73 -3.88
C ALA A 227 21.18 -30.78 -2.88
N GLY A 228 20.53 -30.90 -1.71
CA GLY A 228 20.69 -32.05 -0.80
C GLY A 228 20.17 -31.88 0.65
N SER A 229 18.85 -31.99 0.83
CA SER A 229 18.10 -32.64 1.93
C SER A 229 18.66 -32.74 3.37
N LEU A 230 17.82 -32.34 4.33
CA LEU A 230 17.49 -32.96 5.64
C LEU A 230 17.65 -32.06 6.87
N TYR A 231 16.49 -31.69 7.43
CA TYR A 231 16.22 -31.26 8.80
C TYR A 231 17.38 -31.49 9.78
N ARG A 232 18.11 -30.41 10.06
CA ARG A 232 19.01 -30.31 11.22
C ARG A 232 19.10 -28.82 11.57
N TRP A 233 18.68 -28.48 12.78
CA TRP A 233 18.77 -27.16 13.42
C TRP A 233 19.95 -26.33 12.90
N LEU A 234 19.64 -25.32 12.09
CA LEU A 234 20.52 -24.19 11.78
C LEU A 234 20.23 -23.10 12.83
N PRO A 235 21.23 -22.28 13.24
CA PRO A 235 20.96 -21.12 14.08
C PRO A 235 19.95 -20.23 13.37
N ALA A 236 18.94 -19.73 14.09
CA ALA A 236 17.90 -18.86 13.55
C ALA A 236 18.56 -17.68 12.80
N SER A 237 18.43 -17.67 11.48
CA SER A 237 19.08 -16.69 10.58
C SER A 237 18.17 -15.49 10.29
N GLY A 238 17.21 -15.21 11.17
CA GLY A 238 16.25 -14.13 11.06
C GLY A 238 16.16 -13.31 12.34
N MET A 239 15.69 -12.07 12.20
CA MET A 239 15.54 -11.14 13.33
C MET A 239 14.47 -11.62 14.30
N ARG A 240 14.76 -11.49 15.60
CA ARG A 240 13.81 -11.73 16.70
C ARG A 240 13.54 -10.45 17.49
N VAL A 241 12.53 -10.44 18.36
CA VAL A 241 12.25 -9.27 19.21
C VAL A 241 13.42 -8.95 20.15
N GLU A 242 14.20 -9.96 20.53
CA GLU A 242 15.38 -9.84 21.39
C GLU A 242 16.53 -9.06 20.72
N ASN A 243 16.46 -8.89 19.40
CA ASN A 243 17.39 -8.03 18.67
C ASN A 243 16.97 -6.56 18.67
N SER A 244 15.78 -6.21 19.18
CA SER A 244 15.22 -4.87 19.08
C SER A 244 15.17 -4.12 20.40
N PHE A 245 15.45 -2.82 20.34
CA PHE A 245 15.39 -1.88 21.46
C PHE A 245 14.41 -0.72 21.21
N ILE A 246 13.91 -0.56 19.97
CA ILE A 246 12.96 0.50 19.58
C ILE A 246 11.74 0.65 20.51
N PRO A 247 11.12 -0.41 21.05
CA PRO A 247 9.98 -0.23 21.93
C PRO A 247 10.30 0.50 23.25
N ALA A 248 11.57 0.57 23.64
CA ALA A 248 11.99 1.30 24.83
C ALA A 248 11.85 2.83 24.62
N PRO A 249 11.15 3.55 25.51
CA PRO A 249 10.99 4.99 25.37
C PRO A 249 12.33 5.74 25.28
N GLY A 250 12.46 6.56 24.23
CA GLY A 250 13.70 7.30 23.94
C GLY A 250 14.69 6.56 23.05
N VAL A 251 14.34 5.38 22.53
CA VAL A 251 15.11 4.65 21.51
C VAL A 251 14.37 4.74 20.17
N GLY A 252 14.95 5.46 19.21
CA GLY A 252 14.53 5.43 17.81
C GLY A 252 15.44 4.54 16.97
N GLU A 253 15.12 4.38 15.67
CA GLU A 253 15.91 3.56 14.74
C GLU A 253 17.40 3.93 14.73
N THR A 254 17.74 5.22 14.75
CA THR A 254 19.13 5.68 14.80
C THR A 254 19.87 5.21 16.06
N THR A 255 19.17 5.21 17.19
CA THR A 255 19.77 4.76 18.47
C THR A 255 19.93 3.25 18.47
N GLU A 256 18.92 2.51 18.00
CA GLU A 256 18.98 1.06 17.85
C GLU A 256 20.12 0.61 16.91
N ARG A 257 20.24 1.21 15.73
CA ARG A 257 21.34 0.93 14.80
C ARG A 257 22.71 1.19 15.42
N ARG A 258 22.84 2.29 16.17
CA ARG A 258 24.09 2.60 16.88
C ARG A 258 24.41 1.57 17.95
N LEU A 259 23.41 1.05 18.67
CA LEU A 259 23.62 -0.03 19.64
C LEU A 259 24.18 -1.28 18.94
N TRP A 260 23.56 -1.69 17.83
CA TRP A 260 24.03 -2.81 17.01
C TRP A 260 25.47 -2.62 16.53
N GLU A 261 25.81 -1.44 15.99
CA GLU A 261 27.16 -1.13 15.48
C GLU A 261 28.27 -1.24 16.54
N HIS A 262 27.88 -1.20 17.82
CA HIS A 262 28.79 -1.35 18.96
C HIS A 262 28.70 -2.74 19.62
N GLY A 263 28.11 -3.71 18.92
CA GLY A 263 28.00 -5.10 19.34
C GLY A 263 26.87 -5.39 20.33
N VAL A 264 25.97 -4.44 20.56
CA VAL A 264 24.78 -4.63 21.41
C VAL A 264 23.63 -5.12 20.53
N THR A 265 23.71 -6.36 20.05
CA THR A 265 22.80 -6.93 19.04
C THR A 265 21.69 -7.81 19.61
N HIS A 266 21.78 -8.13 20.89
CA HIS A 266 20.77 -8.85 21.66
C HIS A 266 20.50 -8.15 22.99
N TRP A 267 19.31 -8.36 23.58
CA TRP A 267 18.97 -7.86 24.92
C TRP A 267 20.01 -8.24 26.00
N ASP A 268 20.69 -9.37 25.85
CA ASP A 268 21.73 -9.84 26.77
C ASP A 268 23.04 -9.03 26.68
N ASP A 269 23.26 -8.34 25.55
CA ASP A 269 24.46 -7.54 25.31
C ASP A 269 24.31 -6.11 25.87
N PHE A 270 23.10 -5.72 26.27
CA PHE A 270 22.81 -4.35 26.68
C PHE A 270 23.36 -4.03 28.07
N ASP A 271 24.18 -2.97 28.15
CA ASP A 271 24.67 -2.38 29.39
C ASP A 271 24.40 -0.88 29.45
N ALA A 272 24.24 -0.31 30.66
CA ALA A 272 24.01 1.12 30.86
C ALA A 272 25.12 2.03 30.29
N SER A 273 26.31 1.49 30.05
CA SER A 273 27.43 2.22 29.40
C SER A 273 27.37 2.22 27.87
N ALA A 274 26.33 1.63 27.26
CA ALA A 274 26.18 1.54 25.82
C ALA A 274 26.19 2.93 25.14
N PRO A 275 26.91 3.08 24.01
CA PRO A 275 27.13 4.36 23.38
C PRO A 275 25.84 4.94 22.78
N GLY A 276 25.58 6.22 23.06
CA GLY A 276 24.40 6.93 22.57
C GLY A 276 23.18 6.83 23.48
N VAL A 277 23.30 6.15 24.63
CA VAL A 277 22.22 6.00 25.61
C VAL A 277 22.59 6.75 26.89
N GLY A 278 21.73 7.67 27.32
CA GLY A 278 21.85 8.33 28.63
C GLY A 278 21.24 7.50 29.76
N GLU A 279 21.48 7.88 31.02
CA GLU A 279 20.99 7.16 32.21
C GLU A 279 19.48 6.86 32.15
N THR A 280 18.66 7.86 31.79
CA THR A 280 17.20 7.68 31.64
C THR A 280 16.84 6.68 30.56
N THR A 281 17.46 6.77 29.38
CA THR A 281 17.19 5.84 28.28
C THR A 281 17.64 4.43 28.63
N ALA A 282 18.76 4.27 29.33
CA ALA A 282 19.22 2.96 29.80
C ALA A 282 18.23 2.32 30.78
N GLN A 283 17.67 3.10 31.71
CA GLN A 283 16.64 2.62 32.62
C GLN A 283 15.37 2.19 31.88
N ASN A 284 14.97 2.94 30.84
CA ASN A 284 13.83 2.58 29.99
C ASN A 284 14.10 1.28 29.22
N VAL A 285 15.30 1.10 28.67
CA VAL A 285 15.69 -0.14 27.97
C VAL A 285 15.67 -1.34 28.93
N TYR A 286 16.21 -1.21 30.14
CA TYR A 286 16.13 -2.31 31.12
C TYR A 286 14.69 -2.64 31.53
N SER A 287 13.84 -1.63 31.72
CA SER A 287 12.42 -1.85 32.02
C SER A 287 11.74 -2.61 30.88
N PHE A 288 11.91 -2.14 29.65
CA PHE A 288 11.38 -2.78 28.46
C PHE A 288 11.87 -4.23 28.34
N ILE A 289 13.18 -4.49 28.44
CA ILE A 289 13.72 -5.85 28.33
C ILE A 289 13.14 -6.77 29.41
N GLY A 290 12.96 -6.27 30.65
CA GLY A 290 12.33 -7.02 31.73
C GLY A 290 10.90 -7.41 31.39
N ASP A 291 10.08 -6.43 31.03
CA ASP A 291 8.66 -6.63 30.69
C ASP A 291 8.50 -7.52 29.45
N ALA A 292 9.36 -7.35 28.45
CA ALA A 292 9.34 -8.11 27.20
C ALA A 292 9.77 -9.57 27.36
N ARG A 293 10.77 -9.86 28.22
CA ARG A 293 11.12 -11.25 28.57
C ARG A 293 9.95 -11.94 29.27
N ASP A 294 9.35 -11.26 30.24
CA ASP A 294 8.18 -11.75 30.95
C ASP A 294 6.99 -11.99 30.00
N ALA A 295 6.82 -11.17 28.97
CA ALA A 295 5.82 -11.36 27.92
C ALA A 295 6.13 -12.58 27.03
N LEU A 296 7.37 -12.73 26.55
CA LEU A 296 7.80 -13.91 25.78
C LEU A 296 7.60 -15.21 26.55
N ASP A 297 8.02 -15.25 27.82
CA ASP A 297 7.89 -16.44 28.67
C ASP A 297 6.42 -16.86 28.88
N ARG A 298 5.49 -15.91 28.81
CA ARG A 298 4.04 -16.17 28.90
C ARG A 298 3.37 -16.41 27.55
N GLY A 299 4.07 -16.21 26.42
CA GLY A 299 3.47 -16.22 25.09
C GLY A 299 2.52 -15.04 24.84
N ASP A 300 2.70 -13.91 25.54
CA ASP A 300 1.87 -12.72 25.39
C ASP A 300 2.31 -11.91 24.16
N THR A 301 1.80 -12.31 22.99
CA THR A 301 2.14 -11.65 21.72
C THR A 301 1.48 -10.29 21.55
N GLN A 302 0.35 -10.04 22.21
CA GLN A 302 -0.35 -8.76 22.18
C GLN A 302 0.51 -7.64 22.76
N TYR A 303 1.28 -7.92 23.83
CA TYR A 303 2.28 -6.99 24.35
C TYR A 303 3.19 -6.44 23.24
N PHE A 304 3.65 -7.30 22.32
CA PHE A 304 4.54 -6.90 21.22
C PHE A 304 3.81 -6.11 20.14
N ALA A 305 2.55 -6.44 19.86
CA ALA A 305 1.71 -5.67 18.94
C ALA A 305 1.49 -4.23 19.43
N ASP A 306 1.32 -4.05 20.74
CA ASP A 306 1.12 -2.73 21.35
C ASP A 306 2.44 -1.96 21.51
N ALA A 307 3.54 -2.65 21.80
CA ALA A 307 4.83 -2.04 22.08
C ALA A 307 5.63 -1.67 20.81
N PHE A 308 5.57 -2.48 19.76
CA PHE A 308 6.33 -2.22 18.53
C PHE A 308 5.65 -1.13 17.69
N PRO A 309 6.37 -0.09 17.25
CA PRO A 309 5.80 0.92 16.38
C PRO A 309 5.45 0.33 15.00
N ASN A 310 4.54 1.02 14.31
CA ASN A 310 3.99 0.60 13.02
C ASN A 310 5.08 0.08 12.06
N ASN A 311 4.83 -1.09 11.49
CA ASN A 311 5.70 -1.84 10.60
C ASN A 311 6.88 -2.59 11.24
N ALA A 312 7.09 -2.56 12.55
CA ALA A 312 8.18 -3.32 13.19
C ALA A 312 7.74 -4.67 13.79
N LEU A 313 6.42 -4.97 13.78
CA LEU A 313 5.84 -6.23 14.29
C LEU A 313 6.42 -7.50 13.63
N TRP A 314 6.92 -7.41 12.39
CA TRP A 314 7.55 -8.55 11.71
C TRP A 314 8.75 -9.15 12.48
N ARG A 315 9.36 -8.37 13.38
CA ARG A 315 10.45 -8.83 14.25
C ARG A 315 10.00 -9.88 15.26
N LEU A 316 8.68 -10.04 15.48
CA LEU A 316 8.09 -11.12 16.29
C LEU A 316 8.06 -12.46 15.57
N TYR A 317 8.08 -12.47 14.24
CA TYR A 317 7.79 -13.67 13.44
C TYR A 317 8.65 -14.88 13.85
N GLU A 318 9.98 -14.71 13.94
CA GLU A 318 10.91 -15.80 14.29
C GLU A 318 10.75 -16.32 15.73
N ASN A 319 10.17 -15.52 16.63
CA ASN A 319 9.85 -15.95 18.00
C ASN A 319 8.67 -16.94 18.01
N VAL A 320 7.73 -16.77 17.08
CA VAL A 320 6.45 -17.49 17.06
C VAL A 320 6.24 -18.31 15.80
N ALA A 321 7.26 -18.52 14.97
CA ALA A 321 7.16 -19.20 13.67
C ALA A 321 6.56 -20.62 13.74
N GLY A 322 6.55 -21.26 14.91
CA GLY A 322 5.89 -22.54 15.15
C GLY A 322 4.36 -22.46 15.34
N ASP A 323 3.81 -21.27 15.50
CA ASP A 323 2.41 -21.00 15.80
C ASP A 323 1.93 -19.71 15.10
N VAL A 324 1.84 -19.80 13.77
CA VAL A 324 1.37 -18.70 12.89
C VAL A 324 0.24 -19.22 12.02
N ALA A 325 -0.86 -18.48 11.96
CA ALA A 325 -1.97 -18.72 11.06
C ALA A 325 -1.88 -17.79 9.84
N PHE A 326 -1.65 -18.36 8.66
CA PHE A 326 -1.69 -17.63 7.39
C PHE A 326 -3.05 -17.85 6.75
N PHE A 327 -3.81 -16.79 6.49
CA PHE A 327 -5.15 -16.93 5.94
C PHE A 327 -5.41 -16.00 4.76
N ASP A 328 -6.30 -16.47 3.89
CA ASP A 328 -6.78 -15.79 2.70
C ASP A 328 -8.25 -16.16 2.46
N ILE A 329 -9.06 -15.24 1.93
CA ILE A 329 -10.48 -15.45 1.67
C ILE A 329 -10.88 -15.32 0.21
N GLU A 330 -11.94 -16.05 -0.16
CA GLU A 330 -12.69 -15.80 -1.39
C GLU A 330 -14.04 -15.19 -1.09
N THR A 331 -14.53 -14.37 -2.02
CA THR A 331 -15.79 -13.63 -1.83
C THR A 331 -16.59 -13.60 -3.12
N THR A 332 -17.91 -13.37 -3.01
CA THR A 332 -18.78 -13.14 -4.18
C THR A 332 -18.65 -11.72 -4.76
N GLY A 333 -17.86 -10.85 -4.13
CA GLY A 333 -17.71 -9.44 -4.50
C GLY A 333 -16.87 -8.66 -3.48
N LEU A 334 -16.68 -7.36 -3.73
CA LEU A 334 -15.70 -6.55 -3.00
C LEU A 334 -16.26 -5.76 -1.81
N ASP A 335 -17.56 -5.82 -1.57
CA ASP A 335 -18.22 -5.11 -0.46
C ASP A 335 -18.78 -6.08 0.57
N LYS A 336 -18.22 -6.05 1.79
CA LYS A 336 -18.63 -6.93 2.89
C LYS A 336 -20.10 -6.84 3.26
N ARG A 337 -20.80 -5.73 2.97
CA ARG A 337 -22.22 -5.55 3.31
C ARG A 337 -23.18 -6.20 2.31
N SER A 338 -22.71 -6.43 1.09
CA SER A 338 -23.51 -6.93 -0.03
C SER A 338 -22.94 -8.19 -0.67
N SER A 339 -21.76 -8.61 -0.25
CA SER A 339 -21.03 -9.78 -0.73
C SER A 339 -20.73 -10.73 0.42
N ASP A 340 -20.62 -12.00 0.06
CA ASP A 340 -20.50 -13.12 0.97
C ASP A 340 -19.09 -13.72 0.86
N VAL A 341 -18.49 -14.08 2.01
CA VAL A 341 -17.26 -14.89 2.05
C VAL A 341 -17.58 -16.33 1.64
N THR A 342 -17.02 -16.84 0.55
CA THR A 342 -17.33 -18.16 -0.01
C THR A 342 -16.42 -19.24 0.54
N THR A 343 -15.11 -19.00 0.60
CA THR A 343 -14.13 -19.90 1.22
C THR A 343 -13.14 -19.12 2.07
N VAL A 344 -12.60 -19.77 3.09
CA VAL A 344 -11.46 -19.27 3.87
C VAL A 344 -10.43 -20.37 3.95
N SER A 345 -9.21 -20.12 3.47
CA SER A 345 -8.10 -21.05 3.60
C SER A 345 -7.14 -20.56 4.67
N VAL A 346 -6.77 -21.46 5.58
CA VAL A 346 -5.84 -21.18 6.67
C VAL A 346 -4.74 -22.23 6.67
N LEU A 347 -3.49 -21.81 6.60
CA LEU A 347 -2.31 -22.61 6.92
C LEU A 347 -1.90 -22.33 8.37
N HIS A 348 -2.04 -23.34 9.23
CA HIS A 348 -1.66 -23.27 10.64
C HIS A 348 -1.09 -24.62 11.10
N GLY A 349 -0.01 -24.62 11.88
CA GLY A 349 0.65 -25.85 12.32
C GLY A 349 1.25 -26.73 11.20
N GLY A 350 1.41 -26.18 9.98
CA GLY A 350 1.89 -26.90 8.79
C GLY A 350 0.78 -27.59 7.98
N ASP A 351 -0.45 -27.55 8.45
CA ASP A 351 -1.62 -28.08 7.74
C ASP A 351 -2.41 -26.92 7.12
N THR A 352 -2.81 -27.06 5.86
CA THR A 352 -3.73 -26.11 5.21
C THR A 352 -5.14 -26.69 5.24
N THR A 353 -6.06 -25.94 5.83
CA THR A 353 -7.50 -26.24 5.89
C THR A 353 -8.26 -25.19 5.11
N THR A 354 -9.29 -25.59 4.37
CA THR A 354 -10.18 -24.66 3.66
C THR A 354 -11.59 -24.89 4.12
N LEU A 355 -12.20 -23.86 4.68
CA LEU A 355 -13.58 -23.84 5.09
C LEU A 355 -14.43 -23.29 3.95
N VAL A 356 -15.61 -23.88 3.71
CA VAL A 356 -16.52 -23.55 2.62
C VAL A 356 -17.89 -23.11 3.16
N ARG A 357 -18.40 -22.00 2.63
CA ARG A 357 -19.73 -21.48 2.96
C ARG A 357 -20.82 -22.51 2.68
N GLY A 358 -21.70 -22.71 3.65
CA GLY A 358 -22.82 -23.65 3.54
C GLY A 358 -22.45 -25.10 3.88
N ASP A 359 -21.18 -25.38 4.16
CA ASP A 359 -20.70 -26.66 4.65
C ASP A 359 -20.09 -26.51 6.06
N ASP A 360 -18.80 -26.17 6.15
CA ASP A 360 -18.03 -26.13 7.40
C ASP A 360 -17.51 -24.73 7.76
N LEU A 361 -17.70 -23.71 6.93
CA LEU A 361 -17.35 -22.33 7.27
C LEU A 361 -18.34 -21.75 8.29
N THR A 362 -17.99 -21.91 9.56
CA THR A 362 -18.71 -21.45 10.73
C THR A 362 -17.82 -20.54 11.58
N ALA A 363 -18.43 -19.71 12.44
CA ALA A 363 -17.69 -18.84 13.36
C ALA A 363 -16.75 -19.63 14.28
N GLU A 364 -17.20 -20.79 14.78
CA GLU A 364 -16.42 -21.68 15.65
C GLU A 364 -15.19 -22.24 14.92
N ASN A 365 -15.38 -22.86 13.76
CA ASN A 365 -14.27 -23.42 12.99
C ASN A 365 -13.27 -22.34 12.54
N LEU A 366 -13.76 -21.15 12.20
CA LEU A 366 -12.91 -20.04 11.81
C LEU A 366 -12.08 -19.50 12.99
N ALA A 367 -12.72 -19.30 14.15
CA ALA A 367 -12.02 -18.88 15.36
C ALA A 367 -10.95 -19.90 15.77
N ASP A 368 -11.28 -21.20 15.72
CA ASP A 368 -10.33 -22.28 16.05
C ASP A 368 -9.09 -22.29 15.11
N LEU A 369 -9.28 -22.02 13.81
CA LEU A 369 -8.17 -21.98 12.86
C LEU A 369 -7.32 -20.69 12.97
N LEU A 370 -7.89 -19.60 13.48
CA LEU A 370 -7.22 -18.31 13.66
C LEU A 370 -6.63 -18.14 15.07
N ASP A 371 -6.86 -19.10 15.99
CA ASP A 371 -6.25 -19.13 17.32
C ASP A 371 -4.75 -19.48 17.23
N ALA A 372 -3.95 -18.43 17.00
CA ALA A 372 -2.51 -18.52 16.84
C ALA A 372 -1.82 -17.33 17.52
N SER A 373 -0.53 -17.51 17.84
CA SER A 373 0.32 -16.45 18.39
C SER A 373 0.47 -15.25 17.44
N LEU A 374 0.33 -15.47 16.13
CA LEU A 374 0.38 -14.44 15.08
C LEU A 374 -0.53 -14.82 13.91
N VAL A 375 -1.27 -13.85 13.39
CA VAL A 375 -2.09 -14.01 12.18
C VAL A 375 -1.48 -13.21 11.02
N VAL A 376 -1.44 -13.80 9.83
CA VAL A 376 -0.80 -13.23 8.64
C VAL A 376 -1.75 -13.29 7.43
N SER A 377 -1.85 -12.18 6.71
CA SER A 377 -2.62 -12.07 5.46
C SER A 377 -1.93 -11.14 4.46
N PHE A 378 -2.47 -11.03 3.24
CA PHE A 378 -2.06 -9.99 2.28
C PHE A 378 -3.20 -9.01 2.03
N ASN A 379 -3.05 -7.75 2.46
CA ASN A 379 -4.10 -6.73 2.44
C ASN A 379 -5.33 -7.07 3.31
N GLY A 380 -5.22 -8.06 4.21
CA GLY A 380 -6.34 -8.53 4.99
C GLY A 380 -6.83 -7.59 6.07
N LYS A 381 -5.99 -6.66 6.57
CA LYS A 381 -6.50 -5.61 7.50
C LYS A 381 -7.54 -4.71 6.86
N ARG A 382 -7.49 -4.55 5.53
CA ARG A 382 -8.41 -3.69 4.78
C ARG A 382 -9.55 -4.45 4.12
N PHE A 383 -9.37 -5.76 3.92
CA PHE A 383 -10.29 -6.58 3.16
C PHE A 383 -10.74 -7.81 3.97
N ASP A 384 -9.87 -8.81 4.10
CA ASP A 384 -10.18 -10.14 4.63
C ASP A 384 -10.78 -10.10 6.04
N GLN A 385 -10.08 -9.47 6.99
CA GLN A 385 -10.52 -9.33 8.38
C GLN A 385 -11.90 -8.64 8.48
N PRO A 386 -12.10 -7.45 7.88
CA PRO A 386 -13.41 -6.82 7.83
C PRO A 386 -14.53 -7.69 7.27
N PHE A 387 -14.24 -8.58 6.31
CA PHE A 387 -15.21 -9.49 5.71
C PHE A 387 -15.60 -10.62 6.66
N ILE A 388 -14.63 -11.28 7.29
CA ILE A 388 -14.90 -12.38 8.22
C ILE A 388 -15.59 -11.90 9.51
N GLU A 389 -15.18 -10.74 10.05
CA GLU A 389 -15.84 -10.10 11.19
C GLU A 389 -17.31 -9.82 10.88
N HIS A 390 -17.60 -9.32 9.67
CA HIS A 390 -18.97 -8.99 9.28
C HIS A 390 -19.84 -10.21 8.99
N ASN A 391 -19.28 -11.23 8.33
CA ASN A 391 -20.04 -12.40 7.88
C ASN A 391 -20.23 -13.44 8.99
N TYR A 392 -19.30 -13.52 9.95
CA TYR A 392 -19.27 -14.59 10.95
C TYR A 392 -19.19 -14.12 12.40
N ASP A 393 -19.13 -12.81 12.69
CA ASP A 393 -19.04 -12.27 14.06
C ASP A 393 -17.83 -12.86 14.83
N VAL A 394 -16.71 -13.01 14.13
CA VAL A 394 -15.43 -13.51 14.65
C VAL A 394 -14.44 -12.36 14.72
N ASP A 395 -13.81 -12.16 15.88
CA ASP A 395 -12.75 -11.19 16.08
C ASP A 395 -11.38 -11.81 15.80
N VAL A 396 -10.50 -11.09 15.09
CA VAL A 396 -9.09 -11.47 14.92
C VAL A 396 -8.30 -10.88 16.09
N ASP A 397 -8.32 -11.56 17.23
CA ASP A 397 -7.71 -11.09 18.48
C ASP A 397 -6.17 -11.15 18.47
N ALA A 398 -5.60 -12.10 17.73
CA ALA A 398 -4.16 -12.25 17.61
C ALA A 398 -3.51 -11.05 16.89
N PRO A 399 -2.26 -10.70 17.20
CA PRO A 399 -1.51 -9.73 16.43
C PRO A 399 -1.53 -10.04 14.93
N HIS A 400 -2.01 -9.07 14.13
CA HIS A 400 -2.19 -9.26 12.70
C HIS A 400 -1.05 -8.58 11.91
N LEU A 401 -0.24 -9.38 11.22
CA LEU A 401 0.81 -8.94 10.31
C LEU A 401 0.32 -8.97 8.85
N ASP A 402 0.09 -7.80 8.27
CA ASP A 402 -0.36 -7.68 6.89
C ASP A 402 0.83 -7.47 5.94
N LEU A 403 1.07 -8.47 5.09
CA LEU A 403 2.23 -8.55 4.21
C LEU A 403 2.23 -7.46 3.13
N MET A 404 1.09 -6.88 2.76
CA MET A 404 1.06 -5.80 1.77
C MET A 404 1.91 -4.62 2.26
N TYR A 405 1.83 -4.26 3.54
CA TYR A 405 2.60 -3.14 4.09
C TYR A 405 4.09 -3.47 4.23
N LEU A 406 4.44 -4.71 4.57
CA LEU A 406 5.83 -5.16 4.60
C LEU A 406 6.45 -5.18 3.20
N CYS A 407 5.72 -5.70 2.21
CA CYS A 407 6.15 -5.73 0.82
C CYS A 407 6.46 -4.32 0.29
N ARG A 408 5.60 -3.34 0.60
CA ARG A 408 5.81 -1.93 0.22
C ARG A 408 7.11 -1.34 0.77
N ARG A 409 7.62 -1.82 1.91
CA ARG A 409 8.91 -1.36 2.45
C ARG A 409 10.10 -1.82 1.61
N LEU A 410 9.94 -2.91 0.87
CA LEU A 410 10.95 -3.51 -0.01
C LEU A 410 10.70 -3.14 -1.48
N ASP A 411 9.94 -2.06 -1.74
CA ASP A 411 9.50 -1.62 -3.06
C ASP A 411 8.72 -2.69 -3.87
N LEU A 412 8.16 -3.70 -3.19
CA LEU A 412 7.28 -4.70 -3.79
C LEU A 412 5.84 -4.15 -3.76
N THR A 413 5.31 -3.84 -4.94
CA THR A 413 4.00 -3.19 -5.10
C THR A 413 3.09 -3.96 -6.05
N GLY A 414 1.77 -3.83 -5.86
CA GLY A 414 0.77 -4.58 -6.62
C GLY A 414 -0.02 -5.55 -5.74
N GLY A 415 -0.79 -6.44 -6.37
CA GLY A 415 -1.48 -7.54 -5.68
C GLY A 415 -0.55 -8.72 -5.40
N LEU A 416 -1.00 -9.67 -4.58
CA LEU A 416 -0.23 -10.84 -4.15
C LEU A 416 0.47 -11.55 -5.32
N LYS A 417 -0.27 -11.85 -6.39
CA LYS A 417 0.25 -12.45 -7.63
C LYS A 417 1.46 -11.75 -8.22
N GLN A 418 1.43 -10.42 -8.27
CA GLN A 418 2.52 -9.63 -8.84
C GLN A 418 3.76 -9.71 -7.93
N VAL A 419 3.55 -9.57 -6.61
CA VAL A 419 4.62 -9.66 -5.62
C VAL A 419 5.28 -11.04 -5.64
N GLU A 420 4.49 -12.12 -5.70
CA GLU A 420 5.01 -13.48 -5.83
C GLU A 420 5.82 -13.67 -7.11
N ALA A 421 5.32 -13.16 -8.24
CA ALA A 421 6.04 -13.22 -9.51
C ALA A 421 7.38 -12.45 -9.46
N ASP A 422 7.39 -11.28 -8.85
CA ASP A 422 8.60 -10.46 -8.66
C ASP A 422 9.63 -11.14 -7.75
N LEU A 423 9.16 -11.99 -6.84
CA LEU A 423 9.99 -12.80 -5.94
C LEU A 423 10.33 -14.20 -6.51
N GLY A 424 9.71 -14.59 -7.62
CA GLY A 424 9.88 -15.91 -8.22
C GLY A 424 9.23 -17.06 -7.43
N ILE A 425 8.17 -16.76 -6.66
CA ILE A 425 7.35 -17.76 -5.95
C ILE A 425 6.46 -18.46 -7.00
N ASP A 426 6.57 -19.78 -7.11
CA ASP A 426 5.88 -20.57 -8.13
C ASP A 426 4.46 -20.95 -7.67
N ARG A 427 3.46 -20.60 -8.48
CA ARG A 427 2.04 -20.99 -8.32
C ARG A 427 1.68 -22.30 -9.02
N GLY A 428 2.65 -23.03 -9.57
CA GLY A 428 2.43 -24.32 -10.24
C GLY A 428 1.60 -24.23 -11.53
N GLY A 429 1.47 -23.04 -12.12
CA GLY A 429 0.70 -22.80 -13.34
C GLY A 429 -0.80 -22.53 -13.15
N MET A 430 -1.26 -22.31 -11.91
CA MET A 430 -2.63 -21.87 -11.64
C MET A 430 -2.77 -20.35 -11.79
N ASP A 431 -3.61 -19.92 -12.73
CA ASP A 431 -3.96 -18.52 -12.93
C ASP A 431 -5.49 -18.34 -12.89
N VAL A 432 -6.01 -18.13 -11.69
CA VAL A 432 -7.43 -17.81 -11.44
C VAL A 432 -7.48 -16.36 -10.98
N ASP A 433 -8.02 -15.45 -11.78
CA ASP A 433 -8.23 -14.06 -11.35
C ASP A 433 -9.40 -13.97 -10.36
N GLY A 434 -9.50 -12.89 -9.57
CA GLY A 434 -10.60 -12.74 -8.61
C GLY A 434 -12.01 -12.75 -9.24
N ARG A 435 -12.12 -12.50 -10.56
CA ARG A 435 -13.40 -12.65 -11.28
C ARG A 435 -13.70 -14.11 -11.60
N GLU A 436 -12.68 -14.92 -11.82
CA GLU A 436 -12.78 -16.34 -12.02
C GLU A 436 -13.19 -17.03 -10.72
N ALA A 437 -12.67 -16.62 -9.56
CA ALA A 437 -13.12 -17.14 -8.27
C ALA A 437 -14.65 -16.99 -8.07
N VAL A 438 -15.21 -15.81 -8.37
CA VAL A 438 -16.66 -15.58 -8.34
C VAL A 438 -17.41 -16.49 -9.33
N ARG A 439 -16.87 -16.70 -10.54
CA ARG A 439 -17.48 -17.62 -11.52
C ARG A 439 -17.41 -19.08 -11.06
N LEU A 440 -16.32 -19.49 -10.42
CA LEU A 440 -16.18 -20.83 -9.85
C LEU A 440 -17.25 -21.06 -8.79
N TRP A 441 -17.47 -20.09 -7.92
CA TRP A 441 -18.54 -20.15 -6.92
C TRP A 441 -19.93 -20.30 -7.55
N HIS A 442 -20.30 -19.46 -8.52
CA HIS A 442 -21.61 -19.58 -9.16
C HIS A 442 -21.81 -20.90 -9.91
N ARG A 443 -20.75 -21.44 -10.53
CA ARG A 443 -20.83 -22.78 -11.14
C ARG A 443 -21.07 -23.86 -10.10
N TYR A 444 -20.41 -23.77 -8.94
CA TYR A 444 -20.68 -24.65 -7.81
C TYR A 444 -22.13 -24.54 -7.33
N GLU A 445 -22.68 -23.31 -7.21
CA GLU A 445 -24.09 -23.10 -6.87
C GLU A 445 -25.06 -23.76 -7.90
N ASP A 446 -24.65 -23.82 -9.17
CA ASP A 446 -25.36 -24.51 -10.25
C ASP A 446 -25.13 -26.05 -10.26
N GLY A 447 -24.33 -26.58 -9.32
CA GLY A 447 -24.07 -28.01 -9.11
C GLY A 447 -22.76 -28.54 -9.72
N ASP A 448 -21.83 -27.68 -10.13
CA ASP A 448 -20.50 -28.05 -10.64
C ASP A 448 -19.49 -28.23 -9.48
N GLU A 449 -19.44 -29.43 -8.90
CA GLU A 449 -18.51 -29.77 -7.80
C GLU A 449 -17.03 -29.58 -8.20
N ASP A 450 -16.68 -29.84 -9.48
CA ASP A 450 -15.31 -29.63 -9.97
C ASP A 450 -14.93 -28.13 -9.95
N ALA A 451 -15.91 -27.22 -9.96
CA ALA A 451 -15.65 -25.80 -9.81
C ALA A 451 -15.29 -25.43 -8.36
N LEU A 452 -15.92 -26.08 -7.37
CA LEU A 452 -15.57 -25.90 -5.97
C LEU A 452 -14.17 -26.44 -5.69
N ASP A 453 -13.83 -27.63 -6.18
CA ASP A 453 -12.50 -28.23 -6.01
C ASP A 453 -11.40 -27.26 -6.50
N ARG A 454 -11.63 -26.59 -7.63
CA ARG A 454 -10.69 -25.60 -8.19
C ARG A 454 -10.63 -24.30 -7.39
N LEU A 455 -11.76 -23.84 -6.85
CA LEU A 455 -11.80 -22.64 -6.00
C LEU A 455 -11.03 -22.90 -4.69
N VAL A 456 -11.29 -24.04 -4.06
CA VAL A 456 -10.60 -24.50 -2.87
C VAL A 456 -9.10 -24.64 -3.15
N GLU A 457 -8.72 -25.29 -4.25
CA GLU A 457 -7.30 -25.42 -4.62
C GLU A 457 -6.63 -24.04 -4.73
N TYR A 458 -7.23 -23.08 -5.42
CA TYR A 458 -6.69 -21.72 -5.55
C TYR A 458 -6.47 -21.03 -4.20
N ASN A 459 -7.51 -20.98 -3.36
CA ASN A 459 -7.46 -20.29 -2.07
C ASN A 459 -6.45 -20.97 -1.11
N ARG A 460 -6.28 -22.29 -1.20
CA ARG A 460 -5.20 -23.01 -0.48
C ARG A 460 -3.81 -22.55 -0.89
N TYR A 461 -3.58 -22.38 -2.19
CA TYR A 461 -2.28 -21.92 -2.70
C TYR A 461 -1.97 -20.51 -2.23
N ASP A 462 -2.95 -19.61 -2.24
CA ASP A 462 -2.76 -18.24 -1.76
C ASP A 462 -2.35 -18.25 -0.27
N ALA A 463 -3.07 -18.98 0.60
CA ALA A 463 -2.71 -19.12 2.01
C ALA A 463 -1.31 -19.75 2.24
N GLN A 464 -0.94 -20.78 1.46
CA GLN A 464 0.39 -21.41 1.55
C GLN A 464 1.51 -20.47 1.11
N ASN A 465 1.28 -19.70 0.06
CA ASN A 465 2.29 -18.79 -0.47
C ASN A 465 2.56 -17.62 0.48
N LEU A 466 1.61 -17.22 1.32
CA LEU A 466 1.84 -16.21 2.35
C LEU A 466 2.99 -16.57 3.30
N GLN A 467 3.16 -17.85 3.64
CA GLN A 467 4.30 -18.30 4.45
C GLN A 467 5.62 -18.09 3.71
N THR A 468 5.70 -18.55 2.46
CA THR A 468 6.90 -18.38 1.62
C THR A 468 7.23 -16.90 1.40
N LEU A 469 6.19 -16.08 1.23
CA LEU A 469 6.29 -14.63 1.09
C LEU A 469 6.83 -13.99 2.37
N LEU A 470 6.25 -14.31 3.53
CA LEU A 470 6.73 -13.79 4.82
C LEU A 470 8.18 -14.19 5.09
N ASP A 471 8.54 -15.46 4.88
CA ASP A 471 9.92 -15.94 5.03
C ASP A 471 10.90 -15.11 4.16
N THR A 472 10.52 -14.87 2.91
CA THR A 472 11.34 -14.12 1.96
C THR A 472 11.46 -12.64 2.36
N VAL A 473 10.34 -12.01 2.72
CA VAL A 473 10.26 -10.58 3.05
C VAL A 473 10.92 -10.30 4.40
N ALA A 474 10.68 -11.12 5.42
CA ALA A 474 11.33 -11.01 6.72
C ALA A 474 12.85 -11.23 6.59
N GLY A 475 13.29 -12.18 5.75
CA GLY A 475 14.70 -12.38 5.46
C GLY A 475 15.36 -11.17 4.78
N ARG A 476 14.69 -10.54 3.81
CA ARG A 476 15.19 -9.30 3.19
C ARG A 476 15.22 -8.14 4.18
N LEU A 477 14.18 -7.98 4.99
CA LEU A 477 14.14 -6.95 6.04
C LEU A 477 15.24 -7.18 7.09
N HIS A 478 15.56 -8.42 7.44
CA HIS A 478 16.72 -8.73 8.29
C HIS A 478 18.04 -8.23 7.65
N GLN A 479 18.24 -8.52 6.36
CA GLN A 479 19.43 -8.10 5.59
C GLN A 479 19.52 -6.57 5.42
N GLU A 480 18.39 -5.87 5.31
CA GLU A 480 18.38 -4.41 5.12
C GLU A 480 18.43 -3.64 6.43
N VAL A 481 17.77 -4.14 7.48
CA VAL A 481 17.56 -3.40 8.73
C VAL A 481 18.61 -3.73 9.77
N PHE A 482 19.02 -5.00 9.88
CA PHE A 482 19.84 -5.49 11.00
C PHE A 482 21.26 -5.83 10.58
N GLU A 483 21.45 -6.69 9.57
CA GLU A 483 22.79 -7.16 9.15
C GLU A 483 23.82 -6.05 8.87
N PRO A 484 23.49 -4.87 8.31
CA PRO A 484 24.48 -3.82 8.04
C PRO A 484 25.08 -3.20 9.30
N HIS A 485 24.43 -3.40 10.45
CA HIS A 485 24.80 -2.81 11.73
C HIS A 485 25.24 -3.84 12.77
N ALA A 486 25.08 -5.15 12.52
CA ALA A 486 25.27 -6.21 13.52
C ALA A 486 26.67 -6.85 13.53
#